data_AF-A0A1G0EHF0-F1
#
_entry.id   AF-A0A1G0EHF0-F1
#
_cell.length_a   1.000
_cell.length_b   1.000
_cell.length_c   1.000
_cell.angle_alpha   90.00
_cell.angle_beta   90.00
_cell.angle_gamma   90.00
#
_symmetry.space_group_name_H-M   'P 1'
#
loop_
_entity.id
_entity.type
_entity.pdbx_description
1 polymer ?
#
loop_
_entity_poly.entity_id
_entity_poly.type
_entity_poly.pdbx_seq_one_letter_code
_entity_poly.pdbx_strand_id
1 'polypeptide(L)'
;MNQRILVWDVPTRVFHWTLALSFVGAFLTAESERYRDIHVMLGYTLLGLIAFRLLWGLFGTHYARFRSFMFKPGEIIAYLSSLLKGKPVHYVGHNPAGSLAIWLLLALGISSGATGLMAFQDFGGDAAEELHELLSDAMLLVVLIHLVGVAVSSVLHRENLVRAMITGFKQAPGQEPPATATTNGGIRRPYAWLGVIMLTAVVAFWAGYPAAGLPGTDAQAAHGEEHDDD
;
A
#
# COMPACT_ATOMS: atom_id res chain seq x y z
N MET A 1 9.65 -16.11 27.93
CA MET A 1 10.25 -16.23 26.58
C MET A 1 9.30 -15.58 25.58
N ASN A 2 9.69 -14.50 24.89
CA ASN A 2 8.81 -13.84 23.91
C ASN A 2 8.68 -14.73 22.68
N GLN A 3 7.51 -15.36 22.52
CA GLN A 3 7.20 -16.18 21.34
C GLN A 3 7.04 -15.26 20.12
N ARG A 4 7.76 -15.53 19.04
CA ARG A 4 7.63 -14.79 17.77
C ARG A 4 6.61 -15.49 16.89
N ILE A 5 5.66 -14.73 16.35
CA ILE A 5 4.64 -15.23 15.43
C ILE A 5 4.78 -14.55 14.07
N LEU A 6 4.68 -15.32 12.99
CA LEU A 6 4.67 -14.79 11.63
C LEU A 6 3.28 -14.20 11.36
N VAL A 7 3.21 -12.88 11.22
CA VAL A 7 1.96 -12.14 10.99
C VAL A 7 1.85 -11.69 9.54
N TRP A 8 2.98 -11.29 8.93
CA TRP A 8 3.01 -10.82 7.55
C TRP A 8 3.73 -11.82 6.67
N ASP A 9 3.03 -12.40 5.69
CA ASP A 9 3.63 -13.24 4.67
C ASP A 9 4.55 -12.43 3.73
N VAL A 10 5.41 -13.13 2.98
CA VAL A 10 6.37 -12.48 2.07
C VAL A 10 5.66 -11.67 0.97
N PRO A 11 4.60 -12.18 0.30
CA PRO A 11 3.91 -11.41 -0.73
C PRO A 11 3.36 -10.08 -0.22
N THR A 12 2.74 -10.06 0.97
CA THR A 12 2.23 -8.82 1.57
C THR A 12 3.34 -7.81 1.83
N ARG A 13 4.53 -8.27 2.25
CA ARG A 13 5.67 -7.39 2.51
C ARG A 13 6.28 -6.82 1.24
N VAL A 14 6.50 -7.67 0.23
CA VAL A 14 7.00 -7.21 -1.08
C VAL A 14 5.99 -6.24 -1.69
N PHE A 15 4.69 -6.56 -1.68
CA PHE A 15 3.63 -5.67 -2.16
C PHE A 15 3.71 -4.30 -1.48
N HIS A 16 3.74 -4.27 -0.14
CA HIS A 16 3.74 -3.02 0.61
C HIS A 16 4.95 -2.14 0.29
N TRP A 17 6.16 -2.70 0.31
CA TRP A 17 7.37 -1.91 0.07
C TRP A 17 7.47 -1.46 -1.38
N THR A 18 7.12 -2.32 -2.34
CA THR A 18 7.10 -1.92 -3.75
C THR A 18 6.02 -0.88 -4.01
N LEU A 19 4.82 -0.99 -3.41
CA LEU A 19 3.75 0.00 -3.52
C LEU A 19 4.20 1.35 -2.96
N ALA A 20 4.77 1.35 -1.74
CA ALA A 20 5.25 2.57 -1.09
C ALA A 20 6.36 3.26 -1.90
N LEU A 21 7.34 2.50 -2.40
CA LEU A 21 8.41 3.04 -3.24
C LEU A 21 7.88 3.55 -4.60
N SER A 22 6.91 2.85 -5.20
CA SER A 22 6.29 3.28 -6.46
C SER A 22 5.51 4.58 -6.27
N PHE A 23 4.74 4.69 -5.18
CA PHE A 23 4.02 5.93 -4.85
C PHE A 23 4.99 7.10 -4.62
N VAL A 24 6.03 6.92 -3.79
CA VAL A 24 7.01 7.97 -3.53
C VAL A 24 7.73 8.38 -4.82
N GLY A 25 8.15 7.42 -5.64
CA GLY A 25 8.78 7.71 -6.91
C GLY A 25 7.85 8.49 -7.84
N ALA A 26 6.61 8.02 -8.01
CA ALA A 26 5.61 8.68 -8.86
C ALA A 26 5.34 10.12 -8.40
N PHE A 27 5.15 10.32 -7.09
CA PHE A 27 4.90 11.64 -6.52
C PHE A 27 6.08 12.59 -6.74
N LEU A 28 7.33 12.12 -6.55
CA LEU A 28 8.53 12.95 -6.77
C LEU A 28 8.76 13.30 -8.24
N THR A 29 8.23 12.52 -9.16
CA THR A 29 8.36 12.74 -10.61
C THR A 29 7.16 13.44 -11.23
N ALA A 30 6.09 13.69 -10.48
CA ALA A 30 4.81 14.18 -11.01
C ALA A 30 4.92 15.54 -11.72
N GLU A 31 5.73 16.45 -11.19
CA GLU A 31 5.89 17.82 -11.70
C GLU A 31 6.89 17.96 -12.87
N SER A 32 7.48 16.86 -13.34
CA SER A 32 8.58 16.91 -14.30
C SER A 32 8.22 16.22 -15.61
N GLU A 33 8.12 16.99 -16.67
CA GLU A 33 7.92 16.47 -18.03
C GLU A 33 9.00 15.44 -18.42
N ARG A 34 10.26 15.73 -18.06
CA ARG A 34 11.39 14.81 -18.26
C ARG A 34 11.20 13.44 -17.59
N TYR A 35 10.50 13.39 -16.46
CA TYR A 35 10.28 12.16 -15.69
C TYR A 35 8.84 11.66 -15.80
N ARG A 36 8.04 12.19 -16.74
CA ARG A 36 6.65 11.79 -16.98
C ARG A 36 6.51 10.30 -17.22
N ASP A 37 7.38 9.71 -18.05
CA ASP A 37 7.35 8.26 -18.30
C ASP A 37 7.59 7.43 -17.03
N ILE A 38 8.46 7.91 -16.14
CA ILE A 38 8.71 7.25 -14.86
C ILE A 38 7.48 7.38 -13.96
N HIS A 39 6.85 8.56 -13.90
CA HIS A 39 5.60 8.77 -13.16
C HIS A 39 4.53 7.78 -13.63
N VAL A 40 4.29 7.69 -14.94
CA VAL A 40 3.26 6.83 -15.53
C VAL A 40 3.59 5.35 -15.31
N MET A 41 4.84 4.93 -15.52
CA MET A 41 5.30 3.55 -15.25
C MET A 41 5.05 3.15 -13.78
N LEU A 42 5.37 4.03 -12.84
CA LEU A 42 5.16 3.80 -11.42
C LEU A 42 3.67 3.80 -11.06
N GLY A 43 2.84 4.62 -11.71
CA GLY A 43 1.38 4.59 -11.61
C GLY A 43 0.79 3.25 -12.07
N TYR A 44 1.22 2.72 -13.22
CA TYR A 44 0.85 1.37 -13.68
C TYR A 44 1.29 0.29 -12.69
N THR A 45 2.51 0.41 -12.16
CA THR A 45 3.03 -0.52 -11.15
C THR A 45 2.15 -0.51 -9.90
N LEU A 46 1.77 0.67 -9.43
CA LEU A 46 0.89 0.87 -8.28
C LEU A 46 -0.48 0.22 -8.50
N LEU A 47 -1.13 0.45 -9.66
CA LEU A 47 -2.40 -0.17 -10.01
C LEU A 47 -2.31 -1.71 -10.09
N GLY A 48 -1.26 -2.24 -10.73
CA GLY A 48 -1.02 -3.68 -10.82
C GLY A 48 -0.84 -4.34 -9.44
N LEU A 49 -0.08 -3.67 -8.55
CA LEU A 49 0.09 -4.12 -7.17
C LEU A 49 -1.24 -4.07 -6.39
N ILE A 50 -2.05 -3.02 -6.57
CA ILE A 50 -3.38 -2.94 -5.96
C ILE A 50 -4.27 -4.07 -6.44
N ALA A 51 -4.29 -4.37 -7.75
CA ALA A 51 -5.05 -5.50 -8.29
C ALA A 51 -4.62 -6.83 -7.64
N PHE A 52 -3.30 -7.07 -7.53
CA PHE A 52 -2.77 -8.20 -6.77
C PHE A 52 -3.28 -8.19 -5.31
N ARG A 53 -3.26 -7.04 -4.63
CA ARG A 53 -3.68 -6.90 -3.24
C ARG A 53 -5.15 -7.20 -3.02
N LEU A 54 -6.02 -6.82 -3.97
CA LEU A 54 -7.44 -7.15 -3.93
C LEU A 54 -7.65 -8.67 -4.03
N LEU A 55 -6.96 -9.34 -4.96
CA LEU A 55 -6.99 -10.80 -5.10
C LEU A 55 -6.42 -11.50 -3.86
N TRP A 56 -5.27 -11.04 -3.35
CA TRP A 56 -4.65 -11.58 -2.14
C TRP A 56 -5.49 -11.33 -0.88
N GLY A 57 -6.28 -10.25 -0.86
CA GLY A 57 -7.23 -9.96 0.22
C GLY A 57 -8.44 -10.90 0.25
N LEU A 58 -8.70 -11.65 -0.83
CA LEU A 58 -9.73 -12.67 -0.87
C LEU A 58 -9.17 -14.06 -0.56
N PHE A 59 -8.05 -14.43 -1.18
CA PHE A 59 -7.53 -15.81 -1.16
C PHE A 59 -6.26 -16.01 -0.32
N GLY A 60 -5.64 -14.94 0.14
CA GLY A 60 -4.34 -14.97 0.82
C GLY A 60 -4.35 -15.59 2.21
N THR A 61 -3.27 -15.33 2.96
CA THR A 61 -3.09 -15.85 4.31
C THR A 61 -4.07 -15.23 5.31
N HIS A 62 -4.19 -15.85 6.48
CA HIS A 62 -5.16 -15.48 7.52
C HIS A 62 -5.21 -13.96 7.79
N TYR A 63 -4.06 -13.31 7.99
CA TYR A 63 -3.99 -11.87 8.28
C TYR A 63 -4.03 -10.97 7.04
N ALA A 64 -3.87 -11.52 5.83
CA ALA A 64 -3.96 -10.76 4.59
C ALA A 64 -5.40 -10.53 4.11
N ARG A 65 -6.33 -11.42 4.53
CA ARG A 65 -7.72 -11.39 4.06
C ARG A 65 -8.51 -10.20 4.62
N PHE A 66 -9.35 -9.58 3.80
CA PHE A 66 -10.21 -8.45 4.21
C PHE A 66 -11.11 -8.76 5.40
N ARG A 67 -11.59 -10.00 5.52
CA ARG A 67 -12.39 -10.46 6.66
C ARG A 67 -11.68 -10.35 8.00
N SER A 68 -10.35 -10.45 8.02
CA SER A 68 -9.56 -10.45 9.26
C SER A 68 -9.39 -9.08 9.89
N PHE A 69 -9.74 -8.01 9.15
CA PHE A 69 -9.51 -6.64 9.59
C PHE A 69 -10.70 -5.72 9.30
N MET A 70 -11.88 -6.30 9.13
CA MET A 70 -13.15 -5.60 9.00
C MET A 70 -13.72 -5.33 10.40
N PHE A 71 -13.45 -4.13 10.91
CA PHE A 71 -13.90 -3.67 12.22
C PHE A 71 -15.17 -2.81 12.09
N LYS A 72 -16.04 -2.87 13.10
CA LYS A 72 -17.22 -2.00 13.18
C LYS A 72 -16.79 -0.57 13.51
N PRO A 73 -17.55 0.47 13.10
CA PRO A 73 -17.24 1.86 13.42
C PRO A 73 -17.02 2.11 14.93
N GLY A 74 -17.81 1.45 15.79
CA GLY A 74 -17.65 1.55 17.25
C GLY A 74 -16.32 1.00 17.76
N GLU A 75 -15.75 -0.04 17.14
CA GLU A 75 -14.45 -0.63 17.52
C GLU A 75 -13.30 0.29 17.11
N ILE A 76 -13.43 0.96 15.97
CA ILE A 76 -12.47 1.97 15.50
C ILE A 76 -12.43 3.14 16.48
N ILE A 77 -13.58 3.70 16.84
CA ILE A 77 -13.68 4.82 17.80
C ILE A 77 -13.17 4.41 19.18
N ALA A 78 -13.55 3.21 19.66
CA ALA A 78 -13.07 2.69 20.94
C ALA A 78 -11.55 2.52 20.96
N TYR A 79 -10.95 2.03 19.86
CA TYR A 79 -9.51 1.90 19.74
C TYR A 79 -8.79 3.25 19.73
N LEU A 80 -9.27 4.21 18.92
CA LEU A 80 -8.76 5.58 18.92
C LEU A 80 -8.83 6.22 20.32
N SER A 81 -9.95 6.04 21.03
CA SER A 81 -10.10 6.49 22.42
C SER A 81 -9.11 5.80 23.36
N SER A 82 -8.83 4.51 23.15
CA SER A 82 -7.87 3.75 23.98
C SER A 82 -6.42 4.22 23.81
N LEU A 83 -6.06 4.65 22.59
CA LEU A 83 -4.76 5.26 22.30
C LEU A 83 -4.61 6.60 23.02
N LEU A 84 -5.63 7.46 22.95
CA LEU A 84 -5.66 8.75 23.65
C LEU A 84 -5.60 8.58 25.17
N LYS A 85 -6.16 7.49 25.70
CA LYS A 85 -6.16 7.16 27.13
C LYS A 85 -4.88 6.43 27.60
N GLY A 86 -3.92 6.16 26.71
CA GLY A 86 -2.68 5.46 27.05
C GLY A 86 -2.86 4.01 27.49
N LYS A 87 -4.01 3.38 27.21
CA LYS A 87 -4.30 1.96 27.51
C LYS A 87 -4.55 1.20 26.20
N PRO A 88 -3.54 1.03 25.35
CA PRO A 88 -3.73 0.50 24.01
C PRO A 88 -4.08 -0.99 24.06
N VAL A 89 -5.21 -1.36 23.47
CA VAL A 89 -5.60 -2.77 23.29
C VAL A 89 -4.66 -3.41 22.27
N HIS A 90 -4.08 -4.56 22.59
CA HIS A 90 -3.17 -5.27 21.70
C HIS A 90 -3.93 -6.07 20.63
N TYR A 91 -3.62 -5.83 19.36
CA TYR A 91 -4.10 -6.60 18.22
C TYR A 91 -2.92 -7.32 17.55
N VAL A 92 -3.07 -8.63 17.35
CA VAL A 92 -2.02 -9.46 16.74
C VAL A 92 -1.83 -9.13 15.25
N GLY A 93 -2.94 -9.02 14.50
CA GLY A 93 -2.95 -8.69 13.07
C GLY A 93 -2.97 -7.18 12.83
N HIS A 94 -4.00 -6.73 12.11
CA HIS A 94 -4.30 -5.31 11.95
C HIS A 94 -5.02 -4.79 13.20
N ASN A 95 -4.69 -3.57 13.61
CA ASN A 95 -5.49 -2.82 14.56
C ASN A 95 -6.59 -2.02 13.82
N PRO A 96 -7.66 -1.57 14.51
CA PRO A 96 -8.75 -0.85 13.87
C PRO A 96 -8.33 0.41 13.10
N ALA A 97 -7.36 1.17 13.62
CA ALA A 97 -6.84 2.36 12.92
C ALA A 97 -6.06 1.99 11.65
N GLY A 98 -5.23 0.96 11.69
CA GLY A 98 -4.47 0.46 10.55
C GLY A 98 -5.37 -0.14 9.47
N SER A 99 -6.45 -0.82 9.86
CA SER A 99 -7.47 -1.27 8.90
C SER A 99 -8.12 -0.12 8.14
N LEU A 100 -8.47 0.97 8.84
CA LEU A 100 -9.05 2.15 8.22
C LEU A 100 -8.07 2.77 7.22
N ALA A 101 -6.79 2.90 7.59
CA ALA A 101 -5.75 3.37 6.70
C ALA A 101 -5.63 2.50 5.43
N ILE A 102 -5.68 1.17 5.56
CA ILE A 102 -5.61 0.26 4.40
C ILE A 102 -6.79 0.49 3.45
N TRP A 103 -8.02 0.56 3.97
CA TRP A 103 -9.20 0.80 3.13
C TRP A 103 -9.14 2.16 2.43
N LEU A 104 -8.72 3.19 3.15
CA LEU A 104 -8.62 4.54 2.60
C LEU A 104 -7.53 4.64 1.54
N LEU A 105 -6.34 4.09 1.79
CA LEU A 105 -5.24 4.07 0.83
C LEU A 105 -5.54 3.20 -0.40
N LEU A 106 -6.27 2.10 -0.26
CA LEU A 106 -6.72 1.31 -1.41
C LEU A 106 -7.74 2.08 -2.24
N ALA A 107 -8.73 2.72 -1.61
CA ALA A 107 -9.72 3.52 -2.32
C ALA A 107 -9.07 4.70 -3.06
N LEU A 108 -8.22 5.47 -2.37
CA LEU A 108 -7.50 6.59 -2.96
C LEU A 108 -6.54 6.12 -4.07
N GLY A 109 -5.80 5.05 -3.86
CA GLY A 109 -4.88 4.51 -4.88
C GLY A 109 -5.60 4.02 -6.14
N ILE A 110 -6.78 3.40 -6.01
CA ILE A 110 -7.61 3.00 -7.16
C ILE A 110 -8.13 4.25 -7.87
N SER A 111 -8.71 5.20 -7.14
CA SER A 111 -9.29 6.41 -7.75
C SER A 111 -8.24 7.30 -8.39
N SER A 112 -7.11 7.54 -7.73
CA SER A 112 -5.97 8.30 -8.27
C SER A 112 -5.40 7.60 -9.51
N GLY A 113 -5.16 6.29 -9.47
CA GLY A 113 -4.67 5.57 -10.64
C GLY A 113 -5.68 5.58 -11.80
N ALA A 114 -6.98 5.44 -11.53
CA ALA A 114 -8.01 5.50 -12.57
C ALA A 114 -8.09 6.89 -13.24
N THR A 115 -8.07 7.95 -12.44
CA THR A 115 -8.09 9.34 -12.93
C THR A 115 -6.80 9.70 -13.65
N GLY A 116 -5.64 9.19 -13.20
CA GLY A 116 -4.37 9.34 -13.90
C GLY A 116 -4.36 8.64 -15.26
N LEU A 117 -4.99 7.46 -15.38
CA LEU A 117 -5.16 6.79 -16.68
C LEU A 117 -6.12 7.52 -17.61
N MET A 118 -7.13 8.20 -17.05
CA MET A 118 -8.05 9.03 -17.81
C MET A 118 -7.31 10.25 -18.36
N ALA A 119 -6.60 10.99 -17.49
CA ALA A 119 -5.75 12.12 -17.88
C ALA A 119 -4.71 11.73 -18.93
N PHE A 120 -3.99 10.61 -18.73
CA PHE A 120 -2.96 10.15 -19.67
C PHE A 120 -3.49 9.79 -21.06
N GLN A 121 -4.78 9.44 -21.18
CA GLN A 121 -5.44 9.11 -22.44
C GLN A 121 -6.30 10.27 -22.99
N ASP A 122 -6.07 11.50 -22.49
CA ASP A 122 -6.84 12.70 -22.83
C ASP A 122 -8.35 12.55 -22.62
N PHE A 123 -8.75 11.67 -21.70
CA PHE A 123 -10.14 11.43 -21.36
C PHE A 123 -10.53 12.26 -20.13
N GLY A 124 -11.48 13.18 -20.31
CA GLY A 124 -11.98 14.05 -19.24
C GLY A 124 -11.24 15.38 -19.09
N GLY A 125 -10.18 15.61 -19.86
CA GLY A 125 -9.42 16.88 -19.90
C GLY A 125 -8.93 17.31 -18.51
N ASP A 126 -8.87 18.63 -18.30
CA ASP A 126 -8.39 19.26 -17.07
C ASP A 126 -9.06 18.70 -15.80
N ALA A 127 -10.34 18.34 -15.86
CA ALA A 127 -11.06 17.78 -14.71
C ALA A 127 -10.50 16.43 -14.24
N ALA A 128 -9.97 15.60 -15.16
CA ALA A 128 -9.32 14.35 -14.80
C ALA A 128 -7.95 14.58 -14.15
N GLU A 129 -7.20 15.57 -14.64
CA GLU A 129 -5.91 15.98 -14.09
C GLU A 129 -6.06 16.57 -12.69
N GLU A 130 -6.96 17.55 -12.51
CA GLU A 130 -7.26 18.16 -11.21
C GLU A 130 -7.72 17.11 -10.19
N LEU A 131 -8.56 16.16 -10.62
CA LEU A 131 -9.03 15.10 -9.73
C LEU A 131 -7.90 14.12 -9.40
N HIS A 132 -7.01 13.80 -10.34
CA HIS A 132 -5.84 12.98 -10.08
C HIS A 132 -4.90 13.63 -9.06
N GLU A 133 -4.62 14.92 -9.22
CA GLU A 133 -3.80 15.71 -8.30
C GLU A 133 -4.42 15.71 -6.89
N LEU A 134 -5.70 16.09 -6.78
CA LEU A 134 -6.43 16.12 -5.50
C LEU A 134 -6.41 14.76 -4.79
N LEU A 135 -6.65 13.67 -5.52
CA LEU A 135 -6.67 12.33 -4.97
C LEU A 135 -5.29 11.86 -4.53
N SER A 136 -4.24 12.21 -5.29
CA SER A 136 -2.85 11.89 -4.98
C SER A 136 -2.36 12.66 -3.75
N ASP A 137 -2.75 13.93 -3.60
CA ASP A 137 -2.46 14.74 -2.41
C ASP A 137 -3.20 14.24 -1.16
N ALA A 138 -4.48 13.90 -1.32
CA ALA A 138 -5.23 13.23 -0.25
C ALA A 138 -4.56 11.90 0.14
N MET A 139 -4.06 11.13 -0.83
CA MET A 139 -3.32 9.90 -0.56
C MET A 139 -2.03 10.17 0.20
N LEU A 140 -1.25 11.20 -0.19
CA LEU A 140 -0.04 11.61 0.53
C LEU A 140 -0.35 11.98 1.98
N LEU A 141 -1.39 12.78 2.23
CA LEU A 141 -1.82 13.14 3.58
C LEU A 141 -2.12 11.90 4.43
N VAL A 142 -2.85 10.92 3.87
CA VAL A 142 -3.16 9.67 4.57
C VAL A 142 -1.90 8.84 4.81
N VAL A 143 -0.95 8.81 3.88
CA VAL A 143 0.36 8.17 4.07
C VAL A 143 1.10 8.82 5.25
N LEU A 144 1.15 10.15 5.34
CA LEU A 144 1.80 10.86 6.45
C LEU A 144 1.12 10.52 7.80
N ILE A 145 -0.21 10.54 7.85
CA ILE A 145 -0.98 10.14 9.04
C ILE A 145 -0.69 8.68 9.40
N HIS A 146 -0.61 7.79 8.41
CA HIS A 146 -0.27 6.39 8.61
C HIS A 146 1.12 6.23 9.24
N LEU A 147 2.14 6.94 8.73
CA LEU A 147 3.50 6.90 9.29
C LEU A 147 3.55 7.41 10.74
N VAL A 148 2.83 8.49 11.05
CA VAL A 148 2.67 8.97 12.43
C VAL A 148 1.99 7.90 13.30
N GLY A 149 0.93 7.28 12.81
CA GLY A 149 0.23 6.20 13.50
C GLY A 149 1.13 4.99 13.77
N VAL A 150 2.00 4.63 12.82
CA VAL A 150 3.02 3.58 12.97
C VAL A 150 4.04 3.97 14.03
N ALA A 151 4.53 5.21 14.05
CA ALA A 151 5.47 5.69 15.05
C ALA A 151 4.85 5.69 16.46
N VAL A 152 3.67 6.29 16.62
CA VAL A 152 2.92 6.34 17.88
C VAL A 152 2.61 4.94 18.40
N SER A 153 2.10 4.06 17.55
CA SER A 153 1.81 2.67 17.92
C SER A 153 3.08 1.92 18.28
N SER A 154 4.19 2.15 17.56
CA SER A 154 5.47 1.49 17.87
C SER A 154 5.99 1.87 19.26
N VAL A 155 5.85 3.14 19.65
CA VAL A 155 6.25 3.63 20.98
C VAL A 155 5.30 3.12 22.06
N LEU A 156 3.98 3.24 21.87
CA LEU A 156 2.97 2.84 22.86
C LEU A 156 2.95 1.33 23.11
N HIS A 157 3.07 0.53 22.06
CA HIS A 157 3.13 -0.92 22.17
C HIS A 157 4.54 -1.45 22.48
N ARG A 158 5.56 -0.58 22.48
CA ARG A 158 6.99 -0.96 22.61
C ARG A 158 7.42 -2.04 21.60
N GLU A 159 6.83 -1.98 20.40
CA GLU A 159 7.09 -2.91 19.31
C GLU A 159 7.52 -2.15 18.08
N ASN A 160 8.63 -2.52 17.43
CA ASN A 160 9.04 -1.87 16.19
C ASN A 160 8.21 -2.42 15.02
N LEU A 161 7.16 -1.70 14.64
CA LEU A 161 6.24 -2.10 13.56
C LEU A 161 6.89 -2.09 12.18
N VAL A 162 7.85 -1.17 11.94
CA VAL A 162 8.62 -1.15 10.69
C VAL A 162 9.46 -2.42 10.56
N ARG A 163 10.15 -2.82 11.63
CA ARG A 163 10.89 -4.08 11.69
C ARG A 163 9.97 -5.29 11.52
N ALA A 164 8.76 -5.24 12.09
CA ALA A 164 7.76 -6.28 11.87
C ALA A 164 7.37 -6.36 10.38
N MET A 165 7.28 -5.23 9.67
CA MET A 165 6.96 -5.22 8.24
C MET A 165 8.11 -5.64 7.32
N ILE A 166 9.35 -5.60 7.80
CA ILE A 166 10.50 -6.16 7.08
C ILE A 166 10.61 -7.67 7.33
N THR A 167 10.59 -8.06 8.61
CA THR A 167 10.84 -9.45 9.03
C THR A 167 9.61 -10.35 8.91
N GLY A 168 8.42 -9.76 8.99
CA GLY A 168 7.13 -10.44 9.04
C GLY A 168 6.71 -10.90 10.43
N PHE A 169 7.57 -10.78 11.44
CA PHE A 169 7.33 -11.30 12.78
C PHE A 169 6.89 -10.22 13.76
N LYS A 170 5.91 -10.55 14.59
CA LYS A 170 5.55 -9.77 15.79
C LYS A 170 5.82 -10.59 17.05
N GLN A 171 5.95 -9.90 18.18
CA GLN A 171 6.08 -10.55 19.49
C GLN A 171 4.67 -10.89 20.01
N ALA A 172 4.45 -12.12 20.46
CA ALA A 172 3.24 -12.45 21.20
C ALA A 172 3.39 -11.95 22.64
N PRO A 173 2.38 -11.28 23.23
CA PRO A 173 2.41 -10.91 24.64
C PRO A 173 2.67 -12.14 25.50
N GLY A 174 3.60 -12.04 26.45
CA GLY A 174 3.95 -13.12 27.38
C GLY A 174 2.89 -13.42 28.46
N GLN A 175 1.63 -13.02 28.26
CA GLN A 175 0.52 -13.37 29.12
C GLN A 175 -0.23 -14.54 28.50
N GLU A 176 -0.47 -15.58 29.30
CA GLU A 176 -1.32 -16.69 28.89
C GLU A 176 -2.62 -16.15 28.29
N PRO A 177 -2.94 -16.53 27.05
CA PRO A 177 -4.20 -16.13 26.45
C PRO A 177 -5.34 -16.64 27.35
N PRO A 178 -6.42 -15.87 27.54
CA PRO A 178 -7.62 -16.42 28.16
C PRO A 178 -7.99 -17.71 27.43
N ALA A 179 -8.47 -18.73 28.14
CA ALA A 179 -8.70 -20.10 27.62
C ALA A 179 -9.61 -20.20 26.38
N THR A 180 -10.15 -19.07 25.92
CA THR A 180 -10.98 -18.89 24.72
C THR A 180 -10.23 -18.26 23.53
N ALA A 181 -9.00 -17.76 23.71
CA ALA A 181 -8.17 -17.21 22.65
C ALA A 181 -7.32 -18.31 22.03
N THR A 182 -7.69 -18.71 20.81
CA THR A 182 -7.04 -19.75 20.02
C THR A 182 -5.55 -19.46 19.79
N THR A 183 -4.68 -20.07 20.60
CA THR A 183 -3.20 -20.02 20.52
C THR A 183 -2.62 -20.84 19.37
N ASN A 184 -3.06 -20.56 18.15
CA ASN A 184 -2.56 -21.20 16.92
C ASN A 184 -2.48 -20.20 15.74
N GLY A 185 -2.15 -18.93 16.00
CA GLY A 185 -2.48 -17.82 15.09
C GLY A 185 -1.48 -17.46 13.98
N GLY A 186 -0.21 -17.89 14.06
CA GLY A 186 0.82 -17.51 13.09
C GLY A 186 0.63 -18.14 11.70
N ILE A 187 1.04 -17.43 10.65
CA ILE A 187 1.06 -17.95 9.28
C ILE A 187 2.01 -19.16 9.20
N ARG A 188 1.51 -20.31 8.69
CA ARG A 188 2.30 -21.56 8.59
C ARG A 188 3.30 -21.58 7.44
N ARG A 189 3.01 -20.86 6.34
CA ARG A 189 3.87 -20.80 5.15
C ARG A 189 4.08 -19.35 4.74
N PRO A 190 5.32 -18.89 4.54
CA PRO A 190 5.61 -17.50 4.22
C PRO A 190 5.33 -17.14 2.75
N TYR A 191 5.06 -18.12 1.86
CA TYR A 191 4.84 -17.92 0.42
C TYR A 191 5.97 -17.12 -0.28
N ALA A 192 7.23 -17.39 0.10
CA ALA A 192 8.39 -16.67 -0.43
C ALA A 192 8.48 -16.69 -1.97
N TRP A 193 8.13 -17.81 -2.60
CA TRP A 193 8.12 -17.96 -4.05
C TRP A 193 7.20 -16.96 -4.75
N LEU A 194 6.01 -16.67 -4.19
CA LEU A 194 5.10 -15.66 -4.74
C LEU A 194 5.69 -14.25 -4.64
N GLY A 195 6.39 -13.96 -3.54
CA GLY A 195 7.10 -12.69 -3.39
C GLY A 195 8.21 -12.51 -4.44
N VAL A 196 8.96 -13.58 -4.73
CA VAL A 196 9.98 -13.57 -5.79
C VAL A 196 9.35 -13.37 -7.16
N ILE A 197 8.29 -14.12 -7.50
CA ILE A 197 7.58 -13.95 -8.78
C ILE A 197 7.08 -12.51 -8.94
N MET A 198 6.48 -11.93 -7.91
CA MET A 198 5.97 -10.57 -7.97
C MET A 198 7.09 -9.54 -8.15
N LEU A 199 8.21 -9.67 -7.43
CA LEU A 199 9.35 -8.77 -7.60
C LEU A 199 9.95 -8.89 -9.00
N THR A 200 10.13 -10.12 -9.49
CA THR A 200 10.62 -10.37 -10.85
C THR A 200 9.69 -9.78 -11.90
N ALA A 201 8.37 -9.90 -11.72
CA ALA A 201 7.39 -9.31 -12.63
C ALA A 201 7.48 -7.78 -12.67
N VAL A 202 7.65 -7.12 -11.52
CA VAL A 202 7.82 -5.66 -11.45
C VAL A 202 9.13 -5.23 -12.11
N VAL A 203 10.24 -5.91 -11.81
CA VAL A 203 11.55 -5.59 -12.41
C VAL A 203 11.53 -5.82 -13.91
N ALA A 204 10.93 -6.91 -14.38
CA ALA A 204 10.77 -7.20 -15.80
C ALA A 204 9.89 -6.15 -16.49
N PHE A 205 8.81 -5.71 -15.85
CA PHE A 205 7.98 -4.61 -16.35
C PHE A 205 8.79 -3.33 -16.47
N TRP A 206 9.53 -2.91 -15.44
CA TRP A 206 10.35 -1.70 -15.49
C TRP A 206 11.47 -1.76 -16.55
N ALA A 207 12.12 -2.92 -16.70
CA ALA A 207 13.15 -3.12 -17.71
C ALA A 207 12.57 -3.13 -19.13
N GLY A 208 11.35 -3.64 -19.30
CA GLY A 208 10.66 -3.69 -20.58
C GLY A 208 9.90 -2.41 -20.95
N TYR A 209 9.55 -1.57 -19.97
CA TYR A 209 8.72 -0.38 -20.18
C TYR A 209 9.30 0.59 -21.23
N PRO A 210 10.61 0.95 -21.19
CA PRO A 210 11.22 1.80 -22.22
C PRO A 210 11.24 1.15 -23.62
N ALA A 211 11.20 -0.18 -23.69
CA ALA A 211 11.23 -0.93 -24.95
C ALA A 211 9.83 -1.25 -25.50
N ALA A 212 8.77 -1.04 -24.70
CA ALA A 212 7.42 -1.50 -25.01
C ALA A 212 6.61 -0.54 -25.87
N GLY A 213 7.04 0.72 -26.05
CA GLY A 213 6.33 1.72 -26.88
C GLY A 213 4.84 1.76 -26.57
N LEU A 214 4.46 1.89 -25.29
CA LEU A 214 3.06 1.80 -24.89
C LEU A 214 2.24 2.95 -25.51
N PRO A 215 0.93 2.75 -25.77
CA PRO A 215 0.13 3.60 -26.68
C PRO A 215 -0.03 5.11 -26.37
N GLY A 216 0.72 5.68 -25.43
CA GLY A 216 0.77 7.12 -25.17
C GLY A 216 2.17 7.76 -25.34
N THR A 217 3.24 6.97 -25.43
CA THR A 217 4.62 7.52 -25.58
C THR A 217 4.85 8.10 -26.97
N ASP A 218 4.31 7.44 -28.01
CA ASP A 218 4.54 7.83 -29.40
C ASP A 218 3.60 8.96 -29.86
N ALA A 219 2.40 9.05 -29.29
CA ALA A 219 1.42 10.08 -29.63
C ALA A 219 1.75 11.46 -29.03
N GLN A 220 2.34 11.50 -27.83
CA GLN A 220 2.80 12.75 -27.20
C GLN A 220 4.16 13.22 -27.71
N ALA A 221 5.05 12.32 -28.13
CA ALA A 221 6.29 12.69 -28.83
C ALA A 221 6.00 13.45 -30.14
N ALA A 222 4.92 13.12 -30.84
CA ALA A 222 4.50 13.81 -32.06
C ALA A 222 3.88 15.20 -31.79
N HIS A 223 3.22 15.41 -30.63
CA HIS A 223 2.66 16.72 -30.27
C HIS A 223 3.66 17.67 -29.63
N GLY A 224 4.75 17.17 -29.04
CA GLY A 224 5.85 18.00 -28.51
C GLY A 224 6.68 18.69 -29.60
N GLU A 225 6.78 18.10 -30.79
CA GLU A 225 7.51 18.72 -31.92
C GLU A 225 6.72 19.87 -32.56
N GLU A 226 5.39 19.92 -32.43
CA GLU A 226 4.55 20.94 -33.08
C GLU A 226 4.50 22.26 -32.30
N HIS A 227 4.92 22.26 -31.03
CA HIS A 227 4.84 23.43 -30.13
C HIS A 227 6.17 24.20 -29.97
N ASP A 228 7.27 23.69 -30.52
CA ASP A 228 8.61 24.30 -30.48
C ASP A 228 8.94 25.11 -31.76
N ASP A 229 8.04 25.13 -32.77
CA ASP A 229 8.27 25.74 -34.09
C ASP A 229 7.54 27.09 -34.33
N ASP A 230 6.86 27.69 -33.33
CA ASP A 230 6.18 29.01 -33.42
C ASP A 230 6.74 30.06 -32.44
#